data_AF-A0A4P6Y822-F1
#
_entry.id   AF-A0A4P6Y822-F1
#
_cell.length_a   1.000
_cell.length_b   1.000
_cell.length_c   1.000
_cell.angle_alpha   90.00
_cell.angle_beta   90.00
_cell.angle_gamma   90.00
#
_symmetry.space_group_name_H-M   'P 1'
#
loop_
_entity.id
_entity.type
_entity.pdbx_description
1 polymer ?
#
loop_
_entity_poly.entity_id
_entity_poly.type
_entity_poly.pdbx_seq_one_letter_code
_entity_poly.pdbx_strand_id
1 'polypeptide(L)'
;MNSAVIANIFRFLLLLAVQIIIFNNMNFLGYISPYPYILFIILYPVNGNKSGLLAASFLLGLFMDLFSNSCGFHTTACIILAYYRPYLFKFAFGLSYEYQTIKMNDVLTPERFTFLLLSVFIHHITLFTLEAFKFTLILEILLRTLLSSVFTLILCIIIIYLTKPNRR
;
A
#
# COMPACT_ATOMS: atom_id res chain seq x y z
N MET A 1 -16.81 5.64 -21.68
CA MET A 1 -15.59 5.72 -20.83
C MET A 1 -15.62 4.60 -19.81
N ASN A 2 -14.53 3.86 -19.72
CA ASN A 2 -14.44 2.56 -19.05
C ASN A 2 -14.71 2.72 -17.53
N SER A 3 -15.83 2.18 -17.02
CA SER A 3 -16.26 2.34 -15.62
C SER A 3 -15.17 1.95 -14.61
N ALA A 4 -14.29 1.01 -14.97
CA ALA A 4 -13.13 0.62 -14.19
C ALA A 4 -12.09 1.74 -13.98
N VAL A 5 -11.86 2.59 -14.98
CA VAL A 5 -10.90 3.71 -14.87
C VAL A 5 -11.44 4.77 -13.91
N ILE A 6 -12.73 5.10 -14.03
CA ILE A 6 -13.40 6.05 -13.13
C ILE A 6 -13.36 5.54 -11.69
N ALA A 7 -13.63 4.25 -11.47
CA ALA A 7 -13.54 3.63 -10.15
C ALA A 7 -12.11 3.69 -9.57
N ASN A 8 -11.07 3.50 -10.39
CA ASN A 8 -9.68 3.59 -9.94
C ASN A 8 -9.27 5.03 -9.60
N ILE A 9 -9.71 6.02 -10.38
CA ILE A 9 -9.48 7.45 -10.08
C ILE A 9 -10.16 7.82 -8.76
N PHE A 10 -11.41 7.40 -8.57
CA PHE A 10 -12.12 7.65 -7.32
C PHE A 10 -11.41 7.01 -6.12
N ARG A 11 -10.98 5.73 -6.24
CA ARG A 11 -10.21 5.05 -5.20
C ARG A 11 -8.89 5.76 -4.88
N PHE A 12 -8.18 6.23 -5.89
CA PHE A 12 -6.94 7.00 -5.74
C PHE A 12 -7.18 8.24 -4.88
N LEU A 13 -8.16 9.07 -5.26
CA LEU A 13 -8.47 10.31 -4.56
C LEU A 13 -8.98 10.06 -3.14
N LEU A 14 -9.87 9.07 -2.97
CA LEU A 14 -10.43 8.73 -1.67
C LEU A 14 -9.34 8.27 -0.70
N LEU A 15 -8.50 7.30 -1.10
CA LEU A 15 -7.45 6.79 -0.23
C LEU A 15 -6.41 7.86 0.11
N LEU A 16 -6.05 8.71 -0.86
CA LEU A 16 -5.14 9.84 -0.64
C LEU A 16 -5.74 10.86 0.34
N ALA A 17 -6.99 11.27 0.15
CA ALA A 17 -7.65 12.23 1.03
C ALA A 17 -7.80 11.70 2.47
N VAL A 18 -8.23 10.44 2.62
CA VAL A 18 -8.35 9.79 3.92
C VAL A 18 -6.97 9.70 4.60
N GLN A 19 -5.91 9.42 3.85
CA GLN A 19 -4.55 9.39 4.39
C GLN A 19 -4.11 10.76 4.91
N ILE A 20 -4.24 11.81 4.11
CA ILE A 20 -3.76 13.15 4.45
C ILE A 20 -4.56 13.74 5.62
N ILE A 21 -5.88 13.57 5.63
CA ILE A 21 -6.75 14.21 6.63
C ILE A 21 -6.73 13.46 7.95
N ILE A 22 -6.80 12.13 7.91
CA ILE A 22 -6.97 11.31 9.11
C ILE A 22 -5.61 10.76 9.55
N PHE A 23 -5.00 9.92 8.71
CA PHE A 23 -3.88 9.08 9.12
C PHE A 23 -2.56 9.84 9.31
N ASN A 24 -2.32 10.92 8.58
CA ASN A 24 -1.14 11.78 8.80
C ASN A 24 -1.15 12.46 10.18
N ASN A 25 -2.33 12.67 10.76
CA ASN A 25 -2.46 13.21 12.12
C ASN A 25 -2.42 12.12 13.21
N MET A 26 -2.41 10.84 12.82
CA MET A 26 -2.34 9.72 13.75
C MET A 26 -0.88 9.32 13.98
N ASN A 27 -0.28 9.86 15.05
CA ASN A 27 0.99 9.36 15.54
C ASN A 27 0.79 8.64 16.87
N PHE A 28 0.70 7.32 16.82
CA PHE A 28 0.54 6.52 18.03
C PHE A 28 1.90 6.32 18.70
N LEU A 29 2.00 6.80 19.95
CA LEU A 29 3.18 6.61 20.83
C LEU A 29 4.51 7.12 20.23
N GLY A 30 4.48 7.91 19.16
CA GLY A 30 5.67 8.38 18.45
C GLY A 30 6.34 7.35 17.52
N TYR A 31 5.91 6.08 17.54
CA TYR A 31 6.55 4.98 16.82
C TYR A 31 5.63 4.28 15.81
N ILE A 32 4.33 4.58 15.80
CA ILE A 32 3.36 3.88 14.96
C ILE A 32 2.70 4.90 14.05
N SER A 33 2.98 4.79 12.76
CA SER A 33 2.42 5.65 11.71
C SER A 33 1.71 4.77 10.67
N PRO A 34 0.37 4.83 10.57
CA PRO A 34 -0.40 4.08 9.58
C PRO A 34 -0.30 4.67 8.17
N TYR A 35 -0.16 3.80 7.17
CA TYR A 35 -0.12 4.19 5.75
C TYR A 35 -1.07 3.38 4.86
N PRO A 36 -2.39 3.36 5.10
CA PRO A 36 -3.35 2.63 4.27
C PRO A 36 -3.46 3.12 2.83
N TYR A 37 -2.95 4.30 2.46
CA TYR A 37 -2.97 4.77 1.08
C TYR A 37 -2.30 3.82 0.07
N ILE A 38 -1.33 3.02 0.52
CA ILE A 38 -0.67 1.96 -0.28
C ILE A 38 -1.64 0.93 -0.84
N LEU A 39 -2.84 0.83 -0.24
CA LEU A 39 -3.90 -0.05 -0.69
C LEU A 39 -4.29 0.22 -2.16
N PHE A 40 -4.11 1.45 -2.65
CA PHE A 40 -4.30 1.77 -4.07
C PHE A 40 -3.39 0.91 -4.98
N ILE A 41 -2.10 0.81 -4.64
CA ILE A 41 -1.10 0.05 -5.40
C ILE A 41 -1.39 -1.45 -5.31
N ILE A 42 -1.78 -1.91 -4.12
CA ILE A 42 -2.12 -3.31 -3.84
C ILE A 42 -3.36 -3.74 -4.65
N LEU A 43 -4.44 -2.94 -4.60
CA LEU A 43 -5.73 -3.21 -5.24
C LEU A 43 -5.78 -2.92 -6.74
N TYR A 44 -4.72 -2.34 -7.32
CA TYR A 44 -4.68 -2.07 -8.75
C TYR A 44 -4.91 -3.35 -9.57
N PRO A 45 -5.64 -3.32 -10.70
CA PRO A 45 -5.91 -4.53 -11.47
C PRO A 45 -4.63 -5.24 -11.92
N VAL A 46 -4.56 -6.57 -11.76
CA VAL A 46 -3.41 -7.40 -12.17
C VAL A 46 -3.15 -7.31 -13.68
N ASN A 47 -4.22 -7.28 -14.47
CA ASN A 47 -4.17 -7.14 -15.93
C ASN A 47 -4.04 -5.67 -16.40
N GLY A 48 -3.81 -4.74 -15.47
CA GLY A 48 -3.67 -3.32 -15.79
C GLY A 48 -2.32 -3.00 -16.44
N ASN A 49 -2.24 -1.83 -17.09
CA ASN A 49 -0.99 -1.37 -17.69
C ASN A 49 0.07 -1.13 -16.59
N LYS A 50 1.22 -1.81 -16.71
CA LYS A 50 2.36 -1.70 -15.78
C LYS A 50 2.91 -0.28 -15.71
N SER A 51 3.08 0.38 -16.85
CA SER A 51 3.55 1.77 -16.91
C SER A 51 2.54 2.72 -16.28
N GLY A 52 1.24 2.44 -16.45
CA GLY A 52 0.16 3.18 -15.80
C GLY A 52 0.18 3.04 -14.28
N LEU A 53 0.46 1.85 -13.76
CA LEU A 53 0.64 1.62 -12.33
C LEU A 53 1.86 2.40 -11.79
N LEU A 54 3.01 2.33 -12.46
CA LEU A 54 4.21 3.06 -12.03
C LEU A 54 3.98 4.57 -12.01
N ALA A 55 3.36 5.14 -13.05
CA ALA A 55 3.03 6.56 -13.10
C ALA A 55 2.04 6.95 -11.99
N ALA A 56 1.00 6.14 -11.75
CA ALA A 56 0.03 6.40 -10.69
C ALA A 56 0.67 6.29 -9.29
N SER A 57 1.55 5.32 -9.06
CA SER A 57 2.29 5.18 -7.81
C SER A 57 3.28 6.32 -7.56
N PHE A 58 3.94 6.80 -8.61
CA PHE A 58 4.77 8.00 -8.55
C PHE A 58 3.95 9.22 -8.12
N LEU A 59 2.79 9.46 -8.75
CA LEU A 59 1.91 10.57 -8.38
C LEU A 59 1.36 10.43 -6.96
N LEU A 60 0.98 9.21 -6.56
CA LEU A 60 0.50 8.94 -5.20
C LEU A 60 1.53 9.33 -4.15
N GLY A 61 2.77 8.85 -4.33
CA GLY A 61 3.87 9.15 -3.43
C GLY A 61 4.27 10.63 -3.47
N LEU A 62 4.24 11.26 -4.65
CA LEU A 62 4.54 12.68 -4.81
C LEU A 62 3.55 13.56 -4.04
N PHE A 63 2.24 13.26 -4.14
CA PHE A 63 1.26 13.98 -3.33
C PHE A 63 1.48 13.74 -1.84
N MET A 64 1.73 12.49 -1.42
CA MET A 64 2.06 12.21 -0.03
C MET A 64 3.28 12.99 0.46
N ASP A 65 4.33 13.08 -0.35
CA ASP A 65 5.53 13.82 -0.02
C ASP A 65 5.27 15.33 0.12
N LEU A 66 4.43 15.91 -0.74
CA LEU A 66 4.02 17.31 -0.65
C LEU A 66 3.21 17.61 0.62
N PHE A 67 2.29 16.72 1.01
CA PHE A 67 1.46 16.94 2.20
C PHE A 67 2.15 16.57 3.52
N SER A 68 3.08 15.62 3.49
CA SER A 68 3.86 15.20 4.66
C SER A 68 5.17 15.99 4.82
N ASN A 69 5.46 16.95 3.92
CA ASN A 69 6.73 17.68 3.86
C ASN A 69 7.97 16.75 3.80
N SER A 70 7.85 15.59 3.15
CA SER A 70 8.96 14.67 2.95
C SER A 70 9.60 14.84 1.58
N CYS A 71 10.91 14.64 1.51
CA CYS A 71 11.71 14.94 0.32
C CYS A 71 11.79 13.73 -0.65
N GLY A 72 10.64 13.14 -1.01
CA GLY A 72 10.58 12.02 -1.96
C GLY A 72 10.62 10.60 -1.36
N PHE A 73 10.49 10.47 -0.03
CA PHE A 73 10.54 9.17 0.64
C PHE A 73 9.32 8.30 0.30
N HIS A 74 8.11 8.89 0.30
CA HIS A 74 6.90 8.17 -0.08
C HIS A 74 6.90 7.81 -1.56
N THR A 75 7.35 8.72 -2.42
CA THR A 75 7.53 8.50 -3.86
C THR A 75 8.39 7.27 -4.12
N THR A 76 9.56 7.20 -3.48
CA THR A 76 10.49 6.09 -3.65
C THR A 76 9.90 4.77 -3.15
N ALA A 77 9.30 4.76 -1.95
CA ALA A 77 8.68 3.57 -1.38
C ALA A 77 7.47 3.07 -2.20
N CYS A 78 6.69 3.96 -2.81
CA CYS A 78 5.55 3.61 -3.68
C CYS A 78 6.01 2.99 -5.01
N ILE A 79 7.04 3.54 -5.63
CA ILE A 79 7.59 3.02 -6.89
C ILE A 79 8.21 1.65 -6.67
N ILE A 80 9.01 1.48 -5.60
CA ILE A 80 9.59 0.18 -5.25
C ILE A 80 8.48 -0.85 -5.05
N LEU A 81 7.43 -0.52 -4.28
CA LEU A 81 6.31 -1.43 -4.10
C LEU A 81 5.65 -1.80 -5.43
N ALA A 82 5.37 -0.82 -6.29
CA ALA A 82 4.74 -1.05 -7.60
C ALA A 82 5.60 -1.91 -8.53
N TYR A 83 6.92 -1.72 -8.49
CA TYR A 83 7.88 -2.50 -9.26
C TYR A 83 8.02 -3.94 -8.75
N TYR A 84 8.06 -4.14 -7.44
CA TYR A 84 8.17 -5.48 -6.83
C TYR A 84 6.87 -6.26 -6.79
N ARG A 85 5.72 -5.58 -6.91
CA ARG A 85 4.38 -6.15 -6.93
C ARG A 85 4.23 -7.49 -7.68
N PRO A 86 4.64 -7.64 -8.96
CA PRO A 86 4.51 -8.93 -9.66
C PRO A 86 5.28 -10.07 -9.00
N TYR A 87 6.45 -9.80 -8.41
CA TYR A 87 7.23 -10.80 -7.69
C TYR A 87 6.53 -11.21 -6.38
N LEU A 88 5.94 -10.24 -5.67
CA LEU A 88 5.14 -10.51 -4.46
C LEU A 88 3.89 -11.33 -4.77
N PHE A 89 3.23 -11.05 -5.88
CA PHE A 89 2.12 -11.89 -6.35
C PHE A 89 2.57 -13.32 -6.64
N LYS A 90 3.68 -13.49 -7.38
CA LYS A 90 4.20 -14.83 -7.69
C LYS A 90 4.59 -15.60 -6.43
N PHE A 91 5.17 -14.92 -5.44
CA PHE A 91 5.53 -15.52 -4.16
C PHE A 91 4.29 -15.96 -3.36
N ALA A 92 3.28 -15.10 -3.29
CA ALA A 92 2.09 -15.36 -2.48
C ALA A 92 1.13 -16.39 -3.09
N PHE A 93 0.94 -16.37 -4.41
CA PHE A 93 -0.06 -17.20 -5.11
C PHE A 93 0.53 -18.38 -5.90
N GLY A 94 1.86 -18.47 -6.02
CA GLY A 94 2.55 -19.57 -6.69
C GLY A 94 2.14 -19.75 -8.15
N LEU A 95 1.83 -21.00 -8.54
CA LEU A 95 1.41 -21.39 -9.90
C LEU A 95 -0.02 -20.94 -10.25
N SER A 96 -0.83 -20.52 -9.27
CA SER A 96 -2.19 -20.01 -9.50
C SER A 96 -2.22 -18.57 -10.05
N TYR A 97 -1.05 -17.99 -10.32
CA TYR A 97 -0.86 -16.62 -10.81
C TYR A 97 -1.60 -16.33 -12.13
N GLU A 98 -1.73 -17.30 -13.03
CA GLU A 98 -2.43 -17.11 -14.31
C GLU A 98 -3.97 -17.17 -14.20
N TYR A 99 -4.51 -17.85 -13.20
CA TYR A 99 -5.95 -18.13 -13.11
C TYR A 99 -6.70 -17.19 -12.16
N GLN A 100 -6.01 -16.53 -11.25
CA GLN A 100 -6.63 -15.52 -10.40
C GLN A 100 -6.60 -14.16 -11.09
N THR A 101 -7.60 -13.90 -11.94
CA THR A 101 -8.13 -12.54 -12.02
C THR A 101 -8.63 -12.22 -10.62
N ILE A 102 -7.83 -11.54 -9.81
CA ILE A 102 -8.21 -11.18 -8.45
C ILE A 102 -9.40 -10.22 -8.54
N LYS A 103 -10.61 -10.78 -8.59
CA LYS A 103 -11.79 -10.13 -8.08
C LYS A 103 -11.59 -10.17 -6.56
N MET A 104 -11.12 -9.07 -5.99
CA MET A 104 -10.97 -8.83 -4.54
C MET A 104 -12.36 -8.75 -3.89
N ASN A 105 -13.17 -9.80 -4.05
CA ASN A 105 -14.57 -9.70 -3.71
C ASN A 105 -15.15 -10.88 -2.95
N ASP A 106 -14.39 -11.90 -2.51
CA ASP A 106 -15.05 -12.93 -1.69
C ASP A 106 -14.40 -13.42 -0.38
N VAL A 107 -13.11 -13.71 -0.22
CA VAL A 107 -12.57 -14.14 1.10
C VAL A 107 -11.12 -13.69 1.32
N LEU A 108 -10.73 -13.40 2.56
CA LEU A 108 -9.32 -13.23 2.96
C LEU A 108 -8.66 -14.61 3.00
N THR A 109 -8.04 -15.02 1.89
CA THR A 109 -7.31 -16.28 1.82
C THR A 109 -5.89 -16.11 2.37
N PRO A 110 -5.22 -17.19 2.83
CA PRO A 110 -3.85 -17.12 3.34
C PRO A 110 -2.87 -16.48 2.35
N GLU A 111 -3.03 -16.73 1.05
CA GLU A 111 -2.20 -16.16 -0.01
C GLU A 111 -2.38 -14.64 -0.09
N ARG A 112 -3.62 -14.15 0.02
CA ARG A 112 -3.91 -12.71 0.03
C ARG A 112 -3.34 -12.02 1.26
N PHE A 113 -3.41 -12.68 2.41
CA PHE A 113 -2.80 -12.18 3.63
C PHE A 113 -1.28 -12.07 3.48
N THR A 114 -0.61 -13.11 2.95
CA THR A 114 0.83 -13.07 2.68
C THR A 114 1.20 -11.97 1.70
N PHE A 115 0.42 -11.78 0.63
CA PHE A 115 0.64 -10.69 -0.33
C PHE A 115 0.52 -9.31 0.32
N LEU A 116 -0.53 -9.10 1.13
CA LEU A 116 -0.72 -7.85 1.88
C LEU A 116 0.46 -7.62 2.84
N LEU A 117 0.81 -8.62 3.65
CA LEU A 117 1.89 -8.56 4.63
C LEU A 117 3.20 -8.13 3.98
N LEU A 118 3.62 -8.82 2.92
CA LEU A 118 4.87 -8.51 2.24
C LEU A 118 4.84 -7.14 1.57
N SER A 119 3.71 -6.76 0.98
CA SER A 119 3.54 -5.45 0.34
C SER A 119 3.68 -4.31 1.36
N VAL A 120 2.99 -4.42 2.50
CA VAL A 120 3.06 -3.42 3.57
C VAL A 120 4.49 -3.37 4.14
N PHE A 121 5.09 -4.53 4.41
CA PHE A 121 6.43 -4.61 4.97
C PHE A 121 7.49 -3.96 4.07
N ILE A 122 7.49 -4.28 2.77
CA ILE A 122 8.43 -3.69 1.78
C ILE A 122 8.27 -2.18 1.70
N HIS A 123 7.03 -1.69 1.73
CA HIS A 123 6.80 -0.25 1.73
C HIS A 123 7.33 0.43 2.99
N HIS A 124 7.06 -0.12 4.17
CA HIS A 124 7.44 0.53 5.44
C HIS A 124 8.95 0.45 5.69
N ILE A 125 9.58 -0.68 5.37
CA ILE A 125 11.04 -0.80 5.53
C ILE A 125 11.77 0.19 4.62
N THR A 126 11.31 0.36 3.39
CA THR A 126 11.91 1.34 2.46
C THR A 126 11.66 2.76 2.92
N LEU A 127 10.44 3.10 3.33
CA LEU A 127 10.08 4.42 3.83
C LEU A 127 10.93 4.83 5.05
N PHE A 128 10.95 4.02 6.11
CA PHE A 128 11.63 4.39 7.36
C PHE A 128 13.15 4.31 7.25
N THR A 129 13.69 3.47 6.37
CA THR A 129 15.12 3.47 6.08
C THR A 129 15.55 4.79 5.42
N LEU A 130 14.75 5.31 4.49
CA LEU A 130 15.00 6.60 3.84
C LEU A 130 14.78 7.78 4.80
N GLU A 131 13.77 7.71 5.66
CA GLU A 131 13.47 8.78 6.63
C GLU A 131 14.58 8.95 7.67
N ALA A 132 15.08 7.85 8.25
CA ALA A 132 16.09 7.92 9.29
C ALA A 132 17.51 8.11 8.73
N PHE A 133 17.82 7.51 7.57
CA PHE A 133 19.11 7.53 6.86
C PHE A 133 20.37 7.48 7.76
N LYS A 134 20.28 6.75 8.89
CA LYS A 134 21.34 6.64 9.90
C LYS A 134 21.43 5.20 10.39
N PHE A 135 22.59 4.58 10.19
CA PHE A 135 22.86 3.20 10.59
C PHE A 135 22.82 2.98 12.11
N THR A 136 23.04 4.03 12.91
CA THR A 136 22.93 3.97 14.37
C THR A 136 21.50 3.72 14.86
N LEU A 137 20.48 3.99 14.02
CA LEU A 137 19.07 3.86 14.35
C LEU A 137 18.44 2.58 13.79
N ILE A 138 19.24 1.60 13.36
CA ILE A 138 18.74 0.38 12.68
C ILE A 138 17.66 -0.36 13.48
N LEU A 139 17.83 -0.45 14.81
CA LEU A 139 16.90 -1.14 15.69
C LEU A 139 15.58 -0.37 15.83
N GLU A 140 15.65 0.96 15.90
CA GLU A 140 14.48 1.83 15.93
C GLU A 140 13.71 1.77 14.61
N ILE A 141 14.41 1.80 13.47
CA ILE A 141 13.82 1.64 12.13
C ILE A 141 13.08 0.30 12.03
N LEU A 142 13.71 -0.79 12.48
CA LEU A 142 13.11 -2.13 12.44
C LEU A 142 11.85 -2.21 13.32
N LEU A 143 11.92 -1.70 14.55
CA LEU A 143 10.80 -1.70 15.48
C LEU A 143 9.64 -0.84 14.97
N ARG A 144 9.94 0.37 14.48
CA ARG A 144 8.97 1.27 13.85
C ARG A 144 8.31 0.64 12.62
N THR A 145 9.11 -0.06 11.80
CA THR A 145 8.62 -0.81 10.63
C THR A 145 7.66 -1.92 11.05
N LEU A 146 8.04 -2.75 12.03
CA LEU A 146 7.21 -3.86 12.48
C LEU A 146 5.89 -3.37 13.10
N LEU A 147 5.93 -2.43 14.02
CA LEU A 147 4.70 -1.94 14.66
C LEU A 147 3.79 -1.20 13.68
N SER A 148 4.35 -0.34 12.83
CA SER A 148 3.57 0.40 11.82
C SER A 148 3.02 -0.51 10.73
N SER A 149 3.75 -1.56 10.34
CA SER A 149 3.26 -2.53 9.35
C SER A 149 2.11 -3.37 9.90
N VAL A 150 2.18 -3.84 11.14
CA VAL A 150 1.07 -4.55 11.80
C VAL A 150 -0.18 -3.67 11.86
N PHE A 151 -0.03 -2.43 12.28
CA PHE A 151 -1.16 -1.50 12.39
C PHE A 151 -1.76 -1.17 11.00
N THR A 152 -0.92 -0.91 10.00
CA THR A 152 -1.37 -0.68 8.63
C THR A 152 -2.03 -1.92 8.02
N LEU A 153 -1.55 -3.13 8.34
CA LEU A 153 -2.18 -4.37 7.87
C LEU A 153 -3.60 -4.52 8.42
N ILE A 154 -3.80 -4.27 9.71
CA ILE A 154 -5.13 -4.30 10.34
C ILE A 154 -6.05 -3.31 9.64
N LEU A 155 -5.60 -2.07 9.43
CA LEU A 155 -6.37 -1.04 8.72
C LEU A 155 -6.71 -1.43 7.29
N CYS A 156 -5.74 -1.95 6.53
CA CYS A 156 -5.95 -2.42 5.17
C CYS A 156 -7.03 -3.51 5.12
N ILE A 157 -6.99 -4.48 6.03
CA ILE A 157 -8.01 -5.53 6.12
C ILE A 157 -9.38 -4.92 6.42
N ILE A 158 -9.49 -4.03 7.40
CA ILE A 158 -10.75 -3.34 7.74
C ILE A 158 -11.30 -2.58 6.52
N ILE A 159 -10.47 -1.82 5.81
CA ILE A 159 -10.88 -1.05 4.64
C ILE A 159 -11.36 -1.98 3.52
N ILE A 160 -10.69 -3.10 3.27
CA ILE A 160 -11.10 -4.11 2.27
C ILE A 160 -12.48 -4.68 2.62
N TYR A 161 -12.73 -5.04 3.88
CA TYR A 161 -14.02 -5.56 4.31
C TYR A 161 -15.14 -4.52 4.26
N LEU A 162 -14.84 -3.26 4.63
CA LEU A 162 -15.80 -2.16 4.61
C LEU A 162 -16.20 -1.78 3.18
N THR A 163 -15.26 -1.84 2.24
CA THR A 163 -15.50 -1.52 0.82
C THR A 163 -16.07 -2.69 0.03
N LYS A 164 -16.23 -3.88 0.63
CA LYS A 164 -16.89 -5.01 0.00
C LYS A 164 -18.36 -4.62 -0.27
N PRO A 165 -18.80 -4.54 -1.54
CA PRO A 165 -20.19 -4.24 -1.85
C PRO A 165 -21.07 -5.32 -1.22
N ASN A 166 -22.02 -4.90 -0.38
CA ASN A 166 -22.96 -5.77 0.27
C ASN A 166 -23.77 -6.48 -0.82
N ARG A 167 -23.52 -7.76 -1.06
CA ARG A 167 -24.37 -8.58 -1.94
C ARG A 167 -25.70 -8.76 -1.21
N ARG A 168 -26.63 -7.84 -1.43
CA ARG A 168 -28.06 -8.08 -1.27
C ARG A 168 -28.65 -8.41 -2.64
#